data_AF-A0A3A9VZJ0-F1
#
_entry.id   AF-A0A3A9VZJ0-F1
#
_cell.length_a   1.000
_cell.length_b   1.000
_cell.length_c   1.000
_cell.angle_alpha   90.00
_cell.angle_beta   90.00
_cell.angle_gamma   90.00
#
_symmetry.space_group_name_H-M   'P 1'
#
loop_
_entity.id
_entity.type
_entity.pdbx_description
1 polymer ?
#
loop_
_entity_poly.entity_id
_entity_poly.type
_entity_poly.pdbx_seq_one_letter_code
_entity_poly.pdbx_strand_id
1 'polypeptide(L)'
;MKLKSYLQKLKNKPALIPIFAIFFNKYVLIILLFVIWMLFLDTNSWLIHKELDQEIQELEDNKKYYIKEIIKDQKDIKVLKDSSELEKFAREEYFMKRDNEEIYIIEYEDSVPKNKKND
;
A
#
# COMPACT_ATOMS: atom_id res chain seq x y z
N MET A 1 -34.10 -6.09 -47.70
CA MET A 1 -34.84 -7.38 -47.80
C MET A 1 -34.17 -8.57 -47.09
N LYS A 2 -32.85 -8.56 -46.83
CA LYS A 2 -32.12 -9.70 -46.21
C LYS A 2 -32.26 -9.84 -44.69
N LEU A 3 -32.61 -8.78 -43.96
CA LEU A 3 -32.72 -8.84 -42.49
C LEU A 3 -33.95 -9.67 -42.04
N LYS A 4 -35.07 -9.52 -42.75
CA LYS A 4 -36.31 -10.25 -42.48
C LYS A 4 -36.14 -11.77 -42.67
N SER A 5 -35.34 -12.19 -43.66
CA SER A 5 -35.02 -13.61 -43.87
C SER A 5 -34.08 -14.17 -42.80
N TYR A 6 -33.14 -13.39 -42.28
CA TYR A 6 -32.27 -13.81 -41.16
C TYR A 6 -33.06 -14.00 -39.87
N LEU A 7 -33.95 -13.06 -39.54
CA LEU A 7 -34.83 -13.16 -38.37
C LEU A 7 -35.80 -14.34 -38.49
N GLN A 8 -36.33 -14.59 -39.70
CA GLN A 8 -37.18 -15.75 -39.96
C GLN A 8 -36.42 -17.08 -39.84
N LYS A 9 -35.13 -17.11 -40.20
CA LYS A 9 -34.25 -18.26 -40.02
C LYS A 9 -33.89 -18.52 -38.55
N LEU A 10 -33.83 -17.46 -37.72
CA LEU A 10 -33.65 -17.58 -36.27
C LEU A 10 -34.90 -18.17 -35.59
N LYS A 11 -36.10 -17.71 -35.98
CA LYS A 11 -37.39 -18.17 -35.45
C LYS A 11 -37.68 -19.64 -35.74
N ASN A 12 -37.19 -20.17 -36.87
CA ASN A 12 -37.50 -21.52 -37.35
C ASN A 12 -36.54 -22.60 -36.84
N LYS A 13 -35.65 -22.31 -35.87
CA LYS A 13 -34.81 -23.31 -35.20
C LYS A 13 -35.47 -23.72 -33.86
N PRO A 14 -35.97 -24.96 -33.73
CA PRO A 14 -36.74 -25.39 -32.55
C PRO A 14 -35.90 -25.45 -31.27
N ALA A 15 -34.56 -25.44 -31.37
CA ALA A 15 -33.66 -25.50 -30.22
C ALA A 15 -33.49 -24.17 -29.46
N LEU A 16 -33.76 -23.02 -30.10
CA LEU A 16 -33.57 -21.70 -29.46
C LEU A 16 -34.80 -21.23 -28.66
N ILE A 17 -35.98 -21.70 -29.04
CA ILE A 17 -37.28 -21.39 -28.42
C ILE A 17 -37.37 -21.88 -26.95
N PRO A 18 -36.97 -23.12 -26.59
CA PRO A 18 -37.06 -23.59 -25.20
C PRO A 18 -36.06 -22.89 -24.28
N ILE A 19 -34.86 -22.55 -24.79
CA ILE A 19 -33.83 -21.83 -24.02
C ILE A 19 -34.32 -20.41 -23.72
N PHE A 20 -34.86 -19.70 -24.70
CA PHE A 20 -35.42 -18.35 -24.48
C PHE A 20 -36.59 -18.38 -23.49
N ALA A 21 -37.48 -19.39 -23.55
CA ALA A 21 -38.58 -19.52 -22.60
C ALA A 21 -38.12 -19.73 -21.15
N ILE A 22 -37.00 -20.45 -20.93
CA ILE A 22 -36.41 -20.66 -19.61
C ILE A 22 -35.74 -19.36 -19.10
N PHE A 23 -34.98 -18.67 -19.96
CA PHE A 23 -34.29 -17.42 -19.59
C PHE A 23 -35.24 -16.25 -19.33
N PHE A 24 -36.43 -16.22 -19.95
CA PHE A 24 -37.44 -15.18 -19.70
C PHE A 24 -38.42 -15.51 -18.56
N ASN A 25 -38.16 -16.58 -17.81
CA ASN A 25 -38.91 -16.83 -16.59
C ASN A 25 -38.49 -15.82 -15.50
N LYS A 26 -39.47 -15.13 -14.90
CA LYS A 26 -39.25 -14.14 -13.83
C LYS A 26 -38.39 -14.67 -12.68
N TYR A 27 -38.49 -15.97 -12.36
CA TYR A 27 -37.69 -16.59 -11.31
C TYR A 27 -36.21 -16.70 -11.70
N VAL A 28 -35.93 -17.05 -12.96
CA VAL A 28 -34.56 -17.16 -13.49
C VAL A 28 -33.93 -15.77 -13.58
N LEU A 29 -34.68 -14.74 -13.99
CA LEU A 29 -34.20 -13.37 -14.03
C LEU A 29 -33.87 -12.81 -12.64
N ILE A 30 -34.71 -13.07 -11.63
CA ILE A 30 -34.42 -12.69 -10.24
C ILE A 30 -33.15 -13.36 -9.72
N ILE A 31 -32.99 -14.67 -9.98
CA ILE A 31 -31.81 -15.42 -9.52
C ILE A 31 -30.57 -14.95 -10.25
N LEU A 32 -30.65 -14.72 -11.56
CA LEU A 32 -29.53 -14.20 -12.36
C LEU A 32 -29.08 -12.83 -11.84
N LEU A 33 -30.03 -11.93 -11.58
CA LEU A 33 -29.74 -10.60 -11.01
C LEU A 33 -29.13 -10.71 -9.61
N PHE A 34 -29.63 -11.62 -8.78
CA PHE A 34 -29.08 -11.89 -7.46
C PHE A 34 -27.65 -12.44 -7.53
N VAL A 35 -27.38 -13.38 -8.44
CA VAL A 35 -26.02 -13.94 -8.64
C VAL A 35 -25.07 -12.87 -9.16
N ILE A 36 -25.49 -12.05 -10.12
CA ILE A 36 -24.70 -10.92 -10.62
C ILE A 36 -24.43 -9.92 -9.47
N TRP A 37 -25.43 -9.64 -8.63
CA TRP A 37 -25.24 -8.79 -7.45
C TRP A 37 -24.19 -9.40 -6.50
N MET A 38 -24.36 -10.66 -6.11
CA MET A 38 -23.43 -11.36 -5.20
C MET A 38 -21.99 -11.44 -5.74
N LEU A 39 -21.80 -11.43 -7.06
CA LEU A 39 -20.47 -11.52 -7.68
C LEU A 39 -19.80 -10.15 -7.87
N PHE A 40 -20.57 -9.10 -8.15
CA PHE A 40 -20.02 -7.79 -8.52
C PHE A 40 -20.24 -6.68 -7.51
N LEU A 41 -21.42 -6.64 -6.86
CA LEU A 41 -21.82 -5.59 -5.92
C LEU A 41 -21.59 -5.99 -4.46
N ASP A 42 -21.65 -7.29 -4.15
CA ASP A 42 -21.42 -7.80 -2.80
C ASP A 42 -19.91 -7.86 -2.45
N THR A 43 -19.63 -7.94 -1.16
CA THR A 43 -18.33 -7.81 -0.48
C THR A 43 -17.26 -8.81 -0.93
N ASN A 44 -17.61 -9.80 -1.75
CA ASN A 44 -16.68 -10.74 -2.40
C ASN A 44 -16.18 -10.22 -3.77
N SER A 45 -16.25 -8.91 -4.01
CA SER A 45 -15.76 -8.34 -5.26
C SER A 45 -14.25 -8.56 -5.42
N TRP A 46 -13.83 -8.85 -6.64
CA TRP A 46 -12.41 -9.01 -6.99
C TRP A 46 -11.55 -7.77 -6.63
N LEU A 47 -12.17 -6.59 -6.61
CA LEU A 47 -11.51 -5.34 -6.22
C LEU A 47 -11.07 -5.36 -4.76
N ILE A 48 -11.92 -5.89 -3.87
CA ILE A 48 -11.64 -5.99 -2.44
C ILE A 48 -10.46 -6.92 -2.21
N HIS A 49 -10.42 -8.08 -2.86
CA HIS A 49 -9.27 -8.99 -2.75
C HIS A 49 -7.96 -8.34 -3.20
N LYS A 50 -7.98 -7.55 -4.28
CA LYS A 50 -6.78 -6.83 -4.72
C LYS A 50 -6.32 -5.79 -3.69
N GLU A 51 -7.24 -5.03 -3.10
CA GLU A 51 -6.93 -4.06 -2.06
C GLU A 51 -6.34 -4.74 -0.82
N LEU A 52 -6.96 -5.84 -0.36
CA LEU A 52 -6.45 -6.64 0.76
C LEU A 52 -5.06 -7.22 0.47
N ASP A 53 -4.80 -7.72 -0.74
CA ASP A 53 -3.48 -8.23 -1.11
C ASP A 53 -2.41 -7.12 -1.07
N GLN A 54 -2.77 -5.90 -1.45
CA GLN A 54 -1.88 -4.74 -1.35
C GLN A 54 -1.63 -4.36 0.11
N GLU A 55 -2.65 -4.33 0.96
CA GLU A 55 -2.50 -4.10 2.40
C GLU A 55 -1.60 -5.17 3.05
N ILE A 56 -1.77 -6.44 2.67
CA ILE A 56 -0.93 -7.53 3.17
C ILE A 56 0.54 -7.29 2.78
N GLN A 57 0.81 -6.94 1.52
CA GLN A 57 2.18 -6.63 1.07
C GLN A 57 2.78 -5.45 1.84
N GLU A 58 2.01 -4.37 2.02
CA GLU A 58 2.45 -3.19 2.78
C GLU A 58 2.77 -3.55 4.24
N LEU A 59 1.91 -4.34 4.89
CA LEU A 59 2.13 -4.82 6.25
C LEU A 59 3.37 -5.70 6.36
N GLU A 60 3.60 -6.59 5.40
CA GLU A 60 4.79 -7.44 5.37
C GLU A 60 6.08 -6.63 5.18
N ASP A 61 6.06 -5.62 4.32
CA ASP A 61 7.22 -4.77 4.08
C ASP A 61 7.51 -3.85 5.27
N ASN A 62 6.47 -3.29 5.89
CA ASN A 62 6.58 -2.57 7.16
C ASN A 62 7.18 -3.47 8.25
N LYS A 63 6.71 -4.71 8.37
CA LYS A 63 7.26 -5.69 9.32
C LYS A 63 8.75 -5.94 9.06
N LYS A 64 9.16 -6.16 7.81
CA LYS A 64 10.58 -6.36 7.46
C LYS A 64 11.41 -5.13 7.80
N TYR A 65 10.91 -3.93 7.51
CA TYR A 65 11.56 -2.67 7.83
C TYR A 65 11.80 -2.53 9.35
N TYR A 66 10.77 -2.70 10.17
CA TYR A 66 10.90 -2.57 11.63
C TYR A 66 11.80 -3.63 12.23
N ILE A 67 11.76 -4.88 11.75
CA ILE A 67 12.70 -5.92 12.20
C ILE A 67 14.15 -5.50 11.91
N LYS A 68 14.42 -4.91 10.74
CA LYS A 68 15.75 -4.44 10.37
C LYS A 68 16.22 -3.29 11.27
N GLU A 69 15.37 -2.31 11.53
CA GLU A 69 15.69 -1.21 12.46
C GLU A 69 15.91 -1.73 13.88
N ILE A 70 15.08 -2.65 14.38
CA ILE A 70 15.29 -3.26 15.71
C ILE A 70 16.67 -3.93 15.81
N ILE A 71 17.09 -4.67 14.77
CA ILE A 71 18.41 -5.32 14.76
C ILE A 71 19.54 -4.28 14.79
N LYS A 72 19.38 -3.19 14.03
CA LYS A 72 20.33 -2.07 14.01
C LYS A 72 20.40 -1.38 15.36
N ASP A 73 19.27 -0.99 15.93
CA ASP A 73 19.18 -0.34 17.24
C ASP A 73 19.75 -1.24 18.35
N GLN A 74 19.51 -2.54 18.29
CA GLN A 74 20.12 -3.49 19.22
C GLN A 74 21.64 -3.54 19.11
N LYS A 75 22.19 -3.37 17.91
CA LYS A 75 23.63 -3.26 17.71
C LYS A 75 24.16 -1.95 18.28
N ASP A 76 23.46 -0.85 18.04
CA ASP A 76 23.85 0.49 18.50
C ASP A 76 23.80 0.56 20.03
N ILE A 77 22.74 0.02 20.67
CA ILE A 77 22.64 -0.12 22.12
C ILE A 77 23.80 -0.92 22.72
N LYS A 78 24.26 -1.98 22.03
CA LYS A 78 25.41 -2.77 22.51
C LYS A 78 26.71 -1.96 22.47
N VAL A 79 26.89 -1.12 21.46
CA VAL A 79 28.04 -0.21 21.36
C VAL A 79 27.97 0.86 22.46
N LEU A 80 26.80 1.49 22.62
CA LEU A 80 26.53 2.53 23.63
C LEU A 80 26.51 2.02 25.07
N LYS A 81 26.59 0.70 25.30
CA LYS A 81 26.68 0.13 26.64
C LYS A 81 28.04 0.41 27.29
N ASP A 82 29.07 0.65 26.49
CA ASP A 82 30.36 1.12 26.98
C ASP A 82 30.26 2.61 27.35
N SER A 83 30.73 2.99 28.55
CA SER A 83 30.69 4.37 29.00
C SER A 83 31.50 5.30 28.11
N SER A 84 32.58 4.81 27.49
CA SER A 84 33.40 5.60 26.56
C SER A 84 32.64 5.94 25.27
N GLU A 85 31.99 4.95 24.67
CA GLU A 85 31.22 5.14 23.44
C GLU A 85 29.97 6.00 23.69
N LEU A 86 29.33 5.83 24.85
CA LEU A 86 28.21 6.68 25.26
C LEU A 86 28.62 8.14 25.45
N GLU A 87 29.76 8.39 26.12
CA GLU A 87 30.29 9.75 26.30
C GLU A 87 30.64 10.38 24.94
N LYS A 88 31.26 9.61 24.04
CA LYS A 88 31.56 10.07 22.68
C LYS A 88 30.30 10.45 21.92
N PHE A 89 29.28 9.58 21.92
CA PHE A 89 27.99 9.85 21.28
C PHE A 89 27.30 11.10 21.85
N ALA A 90 27.28 11.26 23.18
CA ALA A 90 26.71 12.42 23.83
C ALA A 90 27.45 13.73 23.48
N ARG A 91 28.78 13.67 23.27
CA ARG A 91 29.59 14.83 22.88
C ARG A 91 29.46 15.18 21.39
N GLU A 92 29.39 14.19 20.51
CA GLU A 92 29.33 14.40 19.05
C GLU A 92 27.93 14.81 18.58
N GLU A 93 26.88 14.12 19.03
CA GLU A 93 25.51 14.36 18.54
C GLU A 93 24.77 15.43 19.34
N TYR A 94 25.01 15.47 20.66
CA TYR A 94 24.26 16.33 21.59
C TYR A 94 25.10 17.45 22.20
N PHE A 95 26.40 17.54 21.87
CA PHE A 95 27.33 18.55 22.41
C PHE A 95 27.29 18.63 23.95
N MET A 96 27.11 17.49 24.63
CA MET A 96 27.10 17.45 26.08
C MET A 96 28.50 17.74 26.64
N LYS A 97 28.56 18.47 27.76
CA LYS A 97 29.80 18.78 28.49
C LYS A 97 29.65 18.53 29.98
N ARG A 98 30.77 18.39 30.66
CA ARG A 98 30.83 18.42 32.13
C ARG A 98 30.78 19.86 32.64
N ASP A 99 30.39 20.03 33.90
CA ASP A 99 30.27 21.36 34.52
C ASP A 99 31.59 22.15 34.54
N ASN A 100 32.72 21.44 34.55
CA ASN A 100 34.07 22.00 34.55
C ASN A 100 34.72 22.07 33.16
N GLU A 101 33.94 21.97 32.09
CA GLU A 101 34.42 22.01 30.70
C GLU A 101 33.82 23.19 29.91
N GLU A 102 34.63 23.77 29.02
CA GLU A 102 34.22 24.79 28.06
C GLU A 102 34.27 24.21 26.64
N ILE A 103 33.16 24.33 25.90
CA ILE A 103 33.08 23.91 24.49
C ILE A 103 33.34 25.12 23.62
N TYR A 104 34.28 24.99 22.68
CA TYR A 104 34.53 25.97 21.62
C TYR A 104 34.04 25.40 20.29
N ILE A 105 33.07 26.04 19.65
CA ILE A 105 32.62 25.70 18.30
C ILE A 105 33.36 26.65 17.34
N ILE A 106 34.22 26.09 16.48
CA ILE A 106 35.02 26.86 15.53
C ILE A 106 34.34 26.76 14.16
N GLU A 107 33.76 27.86 13.72
CA GLU A 107 33.16 28.00 12.39
C GLU A 107 34.12 28.78 11.48
N TYR A 108 34.45 28.19 10.33
CA TYR A 108 35.23 28.88 9.29
C TYR A 108 34.27 29.62 8.35
N GLU A 109 34.67 30.79 7.84
CA GLU A 109 33.85 31.60 6.92
C GLU A 109 33.39 30.80 5.68
N ASP A 110 34.18 29.81 5.25
CA ASP A 110 33.88 28.92 4.12
C ASP A 110 32.80 27.88 4.42
N SER A 111 32.56 27.58 5.70
CA SER A 111 31.58 26.58 6.16
C SER A 111 30.20 27.18 6.46
N VAL A 112 30.10 28.51 6.53
CA VAL A 112 28.83 29.21 6.76
C VAL A 112 28.07 29.29 5.44
N PRO A 113 26.83 28.76 5.33
CA PRO A 113 26.03 28.93 4.12
C PRO A 113 25.79 30.43 3.90
N LYS A 114 26.34 30.98 2.80
CA LYS A 114 26.12 32.37 2.41
C LYS A 114 24.63 32.59 2.19
N ASN A 115 23.97 33.13 3.20
CA ASN A 115 22.62 33.65 3.04
C ASN A 115 22.72 34.85 2.11
N LYS A 116 22.39 34.64 0.83
CA LYS A 116 22.17 35.73 -0.13
C LYS A 116 20.95 36.51 0.37
N LYS A 117 21.18 37.47 1.26
CA LYS A 117 20.22 38.57 1.45
C LYS A 117 20.16 39.27 0.10
N ASN A 118 18.97 39.19 -0.50
CA ASN A 118 18.59 40.00 -1.64
C ASN A 118 18.65 41.47 -1.20
N ASP A 119 19.56 42.22 -1.79
CA ASP A 119 19.42 43.67 -1.92
C ASP A 119 18.38 43.98 -3.02
#